data_AF-A0A499VG57-F1
#
_entry.id   AF-A0A499VG57-F1
#
_cell.length_a   1.000
_cell.length_b   1.000
_cell.length_c   1.000
_cell.angle_alpha   90.00
_cell.angle_beta   90.00
_cell.angle_gamma   90.00
#
_symmetry.space_group_name_H-M   'P 1'
#
loop_
_entity.id
_entity.type
_entity.pdbx_description
1 polymer ?
#
loop_
_entity_poly.entity_id
_entity_poly.type
_entity_poly.pdbx_seq_one_letter_code
_entity_poly.pdbx_strand_id
1 'polypeptide(L)'
;MLADFALVRTTDVVLDPDELEPRDSDFAEPDDAGLLDAVDVWCEDVLDRLPDTPVPPVATEIVAVRDLDLVDDDCWPQALALLSRPPLRDALIQPVRILLPDGTHEVVRPYTAWWLRGHPVLDGRRPAGLRAAGGDPLLRGLYDEADATGFDDEQVLRALGVRTSVAALLDEPGGAAELLDRLADPEREVSGAQLHALYGFLADLDPERVTLPDELRAVVDGEVVVVDAADAVVVDSPDLLPFTAGTPLLPVPPSRAAGLAELFQVRRLSESVTGEVDSEGVEHDVPESVRVLLGPSTPASYVEHEELVVDGTELDWRRTRDGVLHASTLEGVAAGLAWAAGQWPRRFEVAALIEDPSRTEELARDRWFD
;
A
#
# COMPACT_ATOMS: atom_id res chain seq x y z
N MET A 1 34.89 25.21 10.50
CA MET A 1 35.31 23.82 10.28
C MET A 1 34.38 23.02 11.18
N LEU A 2 33.37 22.35 10.62
CA LEU A 2 32.55 21.45 11.43
C LEU A 2 33.50 20.36 11.95
N ALA A 3 33.41 20.04 13.24
CA ALA A 3 33.97 18.79 13.73
C ALA A 3 33.26 17.65 13.00
N ASP A 4 33.98 16.59 12.65
CA ASP A 4 33.36 15.42 12.05
C ASP A 4 32.62 14.62 13.13
N PHE A 5 31.62 13.85 12.73
CA PHE A 5 30.90 12.97 13.65
C PHE A 5 31.80 11.83 14.14
N ALA A 6 31.57 11.39 15.37
CA ALA A 6 32.19 10.19 15.91
C ALA A 6 31.24 8.99 15.80
N LEU A 7 31.81 7.81 15.54
CA LEU A 7 31.08 6.55 15.55
C LEU A 7 31.32 5.82 16.87
N VAL A 8 30.24 5.30 17.44
CA VAL A 8 30.28 4.24 18.43
C VAL A 8 30.19 2.91 17.69
N ARG A 9 31.09 1.98 18.02
CA ARG A 9 31.07 0.60 17.53
C ARG A 9 31.27 -0.37 18.67
N THR A 10 30.23 -1.13 18.99
CA THR A 10 30.26 -2.11 20.06
C THR A 10 29.65 -3.43 19.61
N THR A 11 30.10 -4.54 20.18
CA THR A 11 29.72 -5.90 19.78
C THR A 11 29.19 -6.67 20.97
N ASP A 12 28.30 -7.62 20.73
CA ASP A 12 27.73 -8.49 21.75
C ASP A 12 27.08 -7.70 22.91
N VAL A 13 26.26 -6.69 22.55
CA VAL A 13 25.57 -5.81 23.51
C VAL A 13 24.30 -6.48 24.00
N VAL A 14 24.22 -6.72 25.30
CA VAL A 14 22.98 -7.16 25.95
C VAL A 14 21.98 -6.01 25.90
N LEU A 15 20.79 -6.25 25.35
CA LEU A 15 19.73 -5.26 25.27
C LEU A 15 18.94 -5.22 26.58
N ASP A 16 19.52 -4.53 27.56
CA ASP A 16 18.88 -4.17 28.82
C ASP A 16 18.90 -2.64 28.96
N PRO A 17 17.75 -1.93 28.87
CA PRO A 17 17.71 -0.47 28.93
C PRO A 17 18.39 0.10 30.18
N ASP A 18 18.30 -0.60 31.32
CA ASP A 18 18.88 -0.17 32.59
C ASP A 18 20.42 -0.30 32.63
N GLU A 19 21.02 -1.08 31.73
CA GLU A 19 22.48 -1.29 31.66
C GLU A 19 23.16 -0.43 30.58
N LEU A 20 22.41 0.27 29.73
CA LEU A 20 22.94 1.11 28.65
C LEU A 20 23.25 2.54 29.11
N GLU A 21 24.02 2.66 30.20
CA GLU A 21 24.54 3.93 30.70
C GLU A 21 26.00 4.15 30.27
N PRO A 22 26.46 5.42 30.10
CA PRO A 22 27.86 5.72 29.86
C PRO A 22 28.77 5.09 30.93
N ARG A 23 29.88 4.48 30.50
CA ARG A 23 30.87 3.91 31.42
C ARG A 23 31.54 5.02 32.24
N ASP A 24 31.75 4.74 33.53
CA ASP A 24 32.54 5.60 34.42
C ASP A 24 34.03 5.56 34.03
N SER A 25 34.40 6.40 33.07
CA SER A 25 35.72 6.50 32.46
C SER A 25 36.13 7.97 32.28
N ASP A 26 37.44 8.23 32.28
CA ASP A 26 37.96 9.60 32.16
C ASP A 26 37.73 10.21 30.76
N PHE A 27 37.42 9.38 29.74
CA PHE A 27 37.27 9.78 28.35
C PHE A 27 36.21 8.92 27.65
N ALA A 28 35.48 9.52 26.70
CA ALA A 28 34.53 8.80 25.85
C ALA A 28 35.21 7.65 25.09
N GLU A 29 34.81 6.41 25.37
CA GLU A 29 35.31 5.21 24.71
C GLU A 29 34.54 4.94 23.40
N PRO A 30 35.23 4.60 22.29
CA PRO A 30 34.59 4.42 20.98
C PRO A 30 33.67 3.18 20.90
N ASP A 31 33.71 2.29 21.88
CA ASP A 31 32.91 1.06 21.99
C ASP A 31 31.86 1.11 23.12
N ASP A 32 31.60 2.30 23.66
CA ASP A 32 30.60 2.53 24.68
C ASP A 32 29.26 3.00 24.07
N ALA A 33 28.28 2.08 24.01
CA ALA A 33 26.93 2.39 23.56
C ALA A 33 26.18 3.36 24.48
N GLY A 34 26.55 3.43 25.77
CA GLY A 34 25.93 4.34 26.72
C GLY A 34 26.15 5.82 26.38
N LEU A 35 27.13 6.13 25.53
CA LEU A 35 27.38 7.49 25.03
C LEU A 35 26.35 7.99 24.00
N LEU A 36 25.45 7.12 23.55
CA LEU A 36 24.40 7.46 22.60
C LEU A 36 23.21 8.09 23.36
N ASP A 37 22.73 9.22 22.85
CA ASP A 37 21.60 9.94 23.44
C ASP A 37 20.29 9.12 23.41
N ALA A 38 19.63 8.97 24.56
CA ALA A 38 18.39 8.18 24.67
C ALA A 38 18.51 6.73 24.12
N VAL A 39 19.68 6.10 24.29
CA VAL A 39 19.93 4.73 23.83
C VAL A 39 19.10 3.69 24.58
N ASP A 40 18.75 3.97 25.83
CA ASP A 40 17.78 3.25 26.65
C ASP A 40 16.41 3.20 25.96
N VAL A 41 15.93 4.35 25.46
CA VAL A 41 14.64 4.44 24.75
C VAL A 41 14.69 3.69 23.41
N TRP A 42 15.80 3.77 22.68
CA TRP A 42 15.99 2.94 21.48
C TRP A 42 15.96 1.44 21.82
N CYS A 43 16.55 1.05 22.95
CA CYS A 43 16.54 -0.33 23.43
C CYS A 43 15.11 -0.79 23.75
N GLU A 44 14.33 0.01 24.47
CA GLU A 44 12.91 -0.25 24.76
C GLU A 44 12.10 -0.42 23.47
N ASP A 45 12.23 0.51 22.50
CA ASP A 45 11.54 0.44 21.20
C ASP A 45 11.92 -0.82 20.39
N VAL A 46 13.17 -1.31 20.56
CA VAL A 46 13.60 -2.57 19.98
C VAL A 46 12.94 -3.75 20.69
N LEU A 47 12.95 -3.77 22.03
CA LEU A 47 12.39 -4.85 22.84
C LEU A 47 10.87 -5.00 22.65
N ASP A 48 10.13 -3.90 22.55
CA ASP A 48 8.67 -3.89 22.33
C ASP A 48 8.25 -4.59 21.02
N ARG A 49 9.18 -4.76 20.08
CA ARG A 49 8.94 -5.40 18.78
C ARG A 49 9.37 -6.86 18.74
N LEU A 50 10.03 -7.34 19.78
CA LEU A 50 10.53 -8.70 19.90
C LEU A 50 9.56 -9.53 20.74
N PRO A 51 9.55 -10.87 20.57
CA PRO A 51 8.78 -11.73 21.46
C PRO A 51 9.28 -11.60 22.90
N ASP A 52 8.36 -11.72 23.87
CA ASP A 52 8.71 -11.82 25.28
C ASP A 52 9.65 -13.01 25.51
N THR A 53 10.82 -12.75 26.09
CA THR A 53 11.85 -13.77 26.34
C THR A 53 12.34 -13.76 27.79
N PRO A 54 12.82 -14.90 28.33
CA PRO A 54 13.20 -15.00 29.75
C PRO A 54 14.55 -14.36 30.08
N VAL A 55 15.35 -14.02 29.07
CA VAL A 55 16.65 -13.34 29.22
C VAL A 55 16.77 -12.30 28.12
N PRO A 56 17.46 -11.17 28.36
CA PRO A 56 17.56 -10.11 27.36
C PRO A 56 18.23 -10.60 26.06
N PRO A 57 17.75 -10.17 24.89
CA PRO A 57 18.39 -10.47 23.62
C PRO A 57 19.71 -9.70 23.45
N VAL A 58 20.51 -10.06 22.44
CA VAL A 58 21.84 -9.47 22.22
C VAL A 58 21.93 -8.83 20.84
N ALA A 59 22.31 -7.56 20.75
CA ALA A 59 22.71 -6.94 19.50
C ALA A 59 24.14 -7.38 19.14
N THR A 60 24.31 -8.05 18.00
CA THR A 60 25.61 -8.63 17.62
C THR A 60 26.67 -7.56 17.34
N GLU A 61 26.25 -6.45 16.73
CA GLU A 61 27.07 -5.26 16.50
C GLU A 61 26.15 -4.04 16.44
N ILE A 62 26.48 -3.00 17.21
CA ILE A 62 25.88 -1.67 17.10
C ILE A 62 26.93 -0.75 16.48
N VAL A 63 26.59 -0.12 15.36
CA VAL A 63 27.34 0.98 14.75
C VAL A 63 26.44 2.20 14.70
N ALA A 64 26.79 3.25 15.42
CA ALA A 64 25.92 4.41 15.63
C ALA A 64 26.70 5.72 15.60
N VAL A 65 26.03 6.80 15.20
CA VAL A 65 26.58 8.16 15.28
C VAL A 65 26.20 8.77 16.62
N ARG A 66 27.20 9.20 17.41
CA ARG A 66 26.99 9.92 18.67
C ARG A 66 26.89 11.43 18.45
N ASP A 67 26.45 12.14 19.49
CA ASP A 67 26.39 13.60 19.55
C ASP A 67 25.48 14.25 18.48
N LEU A 68 24.43 13.54 18.04
CA LEU A 68 23.46 14.07 17.07
C LEU A 68 22.64 15.24 17.66
N ASP A 69 22.42 15.21 18.98
CA ASP A 69 21.76 16.24 19.78
C ASP A 69 22.58 17.54 19.88
N LEU A 70 23.87 17.51 19.55
CA LEU A 70 24.77 18.67 19.56
C LEU A 70 24.81 19.43 18.24
N VAL A 71 24.08 18.96 17.21
CA VAL A 71 23.98 19.64 15.92
C VAL A 71 23.12 20.90 16.08
N ASP A 72 23.66 22.04 15.67
CA ASP A 72 22.91 23.30 15.59
C ASP A 72 21.75 23.16 14.59
N ASP A 73 20.56 23.64 14.95
CA ASP A 73 19.34 23.54 14.14
C ASP A 73 19.52 24.06 12.70
N ASP A 74 20.32 25.13 12.53
CA ASP A 74 20.61 25.72 11.21
C ASP A 74 21.67 24.94 10.40
N CYS A 75 22.28 23.91 10.99
CA CYS A 75 23.35 23.10 10.39
C CYS A 75 22.91 21.69 9.96
N TRP A 76 21.63 21.32 10.14
CA TRP A 76 21.11 20.01 9.74
C TRP A 76 21.32 19.65 8.26
N PRO A 77 21.15 20.57 7.28
CA PRO A 77 21.45 20.25 5.89
C PRO A 77 22.89 19.78 5.67
N GLN A 78 23.87 20.41 6.33
CA GLN A 78 25.29 20.05 6.26
C GLN A 78 25.56 18.74 7.02
N ALA A 79 24.94 18.56 8.18
CA ALA A 79 25.07 17.34 8.97
C ALA A 79 24.53 16.11 8.21
N LEU A 80 23.36 16.22 7.60
CA LEU A 80 22.77 15.14 6.82
C LEU A 80 23.57 14.83 5.55
N ALA A 81 24.20 15.83 4.92
CA ALA A 81 25.12 15.61 3.81
C ALA A 81 26.39 14.83 4.22
N LEU A 82 26.87 15.01 5.46
CA LEU A 82 27.96 14.20 6.02
C LEU A 82 27.48 12.78 6.35
N LEU A 83 26.34 12.65 7.03
CA LEU A 83 25.71 11.37 7.38
C LEU A 83 25.40 10.50 6.15
N SER A 84 25.17 11.11 4.99
CA SER A 84 24.92 10.42 3.72
C SER A 84 26.18 9.82 3.07
N ARG A 85 27.36 9.95 3.70
CA ARG A 85 28.64 9.45 3.16
C ARG A 85 29.25 8.37 4.07
N PRO A 86 29.88 7.32 3.52
CA PRO A 86 30.62 6.37 4.33
C PRO A 86 31.74 7.05 5.14
N PRO A 87 32.02 6.61 6.38
CA PRO A 87 31.40 5.46 7.05
C PRO A 87 30.08 5.76 7.77
N LEU A 88 29.69 7.03 7.94
CA LEU A 88 28.49 7.43 8.69
C LEU A 88 27.20 6.89 8.06
N ARG A 89 27.18 6.83 6.73
CA ARG A 89 26.08 6.23 5.97
C ARG A 89 25.77 4.81 6.42
N ASP A 90 26.79 4.00 6.72
CA ASP A 90 26.59 2.62 7.14
C ASP A 90 25.89 2.54 8.49
N ALA A 91 26.23 3.41 9.44
CA ALA A 91 25.57 3.54 10.74
C ALA A 91 24.09 3.98 10.64
N LEU A 92 23.72 4.58 9.50
CA LEU A 92 22.36 5.03 9.21
C LEU A 92 21.52 3.95 8.52
N ILE A 93 22.08 3.21 7.57
CA ILE A 93 21.28 2.34 6.70
C ILE A 93 21.43 0.84 7.01
N GLN A 94 22.52 0.42 7.65
CA GLN A 94 22.76 -1.00 7.90
C GLN A 94 21.92 -1.45 9.09
N PRO A 95 21.02 -2.43 8.91
CA PRO A 95 20.20 -2.92 10.00
C PRO A 95 21.03 -3.62 11.09
N VAL A 96 20.54 -3.54 12.34
CA VAL A 96 21.17 -4.20 13.48
C VAL A 96 20.58 -5.61 13.62
N ARG A 97 21.45 -6.61 13.75
CA ARG A 97 21.03 -8.00 13.98
C ARG A 97 20.93 -8.27 15.48
N ILE A 98 19.76 -8.73 15.90
CA ILE A 98 19.46 -9.12 17.27
C ILE A 98 19.43 -10.64 17.37
N LEU A 99 20.25 -11.21 18.23
CA LEU A 99 20.26 -12.63 18.55
C LEU A 99 19.28 -12.90 19.69
N LEU A 100 18.30 -13.77 19.44
CA LEU A 100 17.33 -14.18 20.44
C LEU A 100 17.85 -15.37 21.26
N PRO A 101 17.33 -15.60 22.49
CA PRO A 101 17.79 -16.68 23.37
C PRO A 101 17.61 -18.10 22.82
N ASP A 102 16.68 -18.29 21.87
CA ASP A 102 16.45 -19.56 21.19
C ASP A 102 17.42 -19.82 20.01
N GLY A 103 18.34 -18.88 19.75
CA GLY A 103 19.34 -18.93 18.69
C GLY A 103 18.86 -18.42 17.33
N THR A 104 17.60 -17.98 17.22
CA THR A 104 17.10 -17.26 16.04
C THR A 104 17.60 -15.82 16.04
N HIS A 105 17.35 -15.09 14.95
CA HIS A 105 17.72 -13.68 14.88
C HIS A 105 16.62 -12.84 14.25
N GLU A 106 16.52 -11.63 14.75
CA GLU A 106 15.69 -10.56 14.21
C GLU A 106 16.56 -9.43 13.68
N VAL A 107 15.98 -8.59 12.83
CA VAL A 107 16.67 -7.44 12.25
C VAL A 107 15.90 -6.18 12.61
N VAL A 108 16.59 -5.24 13.23
CA VAL A 108 16.00 -4.00 13.73
C VAL A 108 16.66 -2.77 13.12
N ARG A 109 15.98 -1.63 13.29
CA ARG A 109 16.45 -0.35 12.80
C ARG A 109 17.70 0.08 13.57
N PRO A 110 18.76 0.58 12.90
CA PRO A 110 19.91 1.11 13.60
C PRO A 110 19.55 2.37 14.38
N TYR A 111 20.23 2.57 15.52
CA TYR A 111 20.02 3.71 16.41
C TYR A 111 20.04 5.05 15.65
N THR A 112 21.01 5.28 14.76
CA THR A 112 21.13 6.55 14.02
C THR A 112 19.88 6.87 13.20
N ALA A 113 19.28 5.85 12.55
CA ALA A 113 18.04 6.02 11.81
C ALA A 113 16.83 6.24 12.72
N TRP A 114 16.77 5.53 13.85
CA TRP A 114 15.74 5.71 14.86
C TRP A 114 15.75 7.14 15.42
N TRP A 115 16.92 7.65 15.80
CA TRP A 115 17.08 8.99 16.35
C TRP A 115 16.66 10.04 15.32
N LEU A 116 17.20 10.00 14.10
CA LEU A 116 16.90 11.01 13.07
C LEU A 116 15.43 11.03 12.63
N ARG A 117 14.73 9.88 12.68
CA ARG A 117 13.28 9.80 12.42
C ARG A 117 12.46 10.61 13.43
N GLY A 118 12.86 10.57 14.70
CA GLY A 118 12.14 11.20 15.82
C GLY A 118 12.45 12.68 16.03
N HIS A 119 13.48 13.21 15.37
CA HIS A 119 13.99 14.56 15.62
C HIS A 119 13.73 15.54 14.46
N PRO A 120 13.59 16.84 14.72
CA PRO A 120 13.19 17.85 13.73
C PRO A 120 14.30 18.25 12.74
N VAL A 121 14.89 17.27 12.05
CA VAL A 121 16.13 17.44 11.27
C VAL A 121 15.91 17.88 9.82
N LEU A 122 14.66 17.94 9.34
CA LEU A 122 14.31 18.43 8.01
C LEU A 122 13.46 19.69 8.12
N ASP A 123 14.07 20.85 7.92
CA ASP A 123 13.42 22.17 8.02
C ASP A 123 12.62 22.36 9.33
N GLY A 124 13.16 21.89 10.45
CA GLY A 124 12.50 21.94 11.77
C GLY A 124 11.36 20.93 11.94
N ARG A 125 11.24 19.94 11.04
CA ARG A 125 10.22 18.90 11.06
C ARG A 125 10.84 17.53 11.20
N ARG A 126 10.10 16.63 11.86
CA ARG A 126 10.46 15.21 11.94
C ARG A 126 10.35 14.59 10.55
N PRO A 127 11.38 13.89 10.05
CA PRO A 127 11.33 13.25 8.73
C PRO A 127 10.28 12.14 8.63
N ALA A 128 10.07 11.39 9.72
CA ALA A 128 9.06 10.35 9.79
C ALA A 128 7.66 10.95 9.54
N GLY A 129 6.95 10.38 8.56
CA GLY A 129 5.61 10.86 8.18
C GLY A 129 5.61 12.01 7.17
N LEU A 130 6.78 12.38 6.62
CA LEU A 130 6.90 13.21 5.42
C LEU A 130 7.06 12.33 4.17
N ARG A 131 6.72 12.86 3.00
CA ARG A 131 7.06 12.23 1.72
C ARG A 131 8.15 13.01 0.98
N ALA A 132 8.92 12.28 0.17
CA ALA A 132 9.94 12.88 -0.68
C ALA A 132 9.31 13.80 -1.73
N ALA A 133 9.94 14.95 -1.96
CA ALA A 133 9.53 15.83 -3.04
C ALA A 133 9.66 15.17 -4.41
N GLY A 134 8.63 15.28 -5.24
CA GLY A 134 8.58 14.56 -6.52
C GLY A 134 8.56 13.02 -6.43
N GLY A 135 8.37 12.47 -5.23
CA GLY A 135 8.22 11.02 -5.00
C GLY A 135 6.89 10.45 -5.51
N ASP A 136 6.52 9.27 -5.01
CA ASP A 136 5.34 8.54 -5.46
C ASP A 136 4.05 9.39 -5.41
N PRO A 137 3.39 9.62 -6.57
CA PRO A 137 2.16 10.39 -6.65
C PRO A 137 1.02 9.85 -5.78
N LEU A 138 1.02 8.56 -5.45
CA LEU A 138 0.00 7.92 -4.62
C LEU A 138 0.05 8.35 -3.15
N LEU A 139 1.13 8.97 -2.70
CA LEU A 139 1.28 9.48 -1.34
C LEU A 139 0.91 10.96 -1.20
N ARG A 140 0.61 11.64 -2.32
CA ARG A 140 0.20 13.06 -2.31
C ARG A 140 -1.12 13.22 -1.55
N GLY A 141 -1.24 14.28 -0.75
CA GLY A 141 -2.43 14.57 0.05
C GLY A 141 -2.47 13.81 1.39
N LEU A 142 -1.94 12.59 1.42
CA LEU A 142 -1.82 11.75 2.63
C LEU A 142 -0.61 12.13 3.50
N TYR A 143 0.45 12.62 2.87
CA TYR A 143 1.70 13.00 3.52
C TYR A 143 2.14 14.39 3.05
N ASP A 144 2.66 15.17 3.99
CA ASP A 144 3.25 16.45 3.69
C ASP A 144 4.59 16.26 2.99
N GLU A 145 4.91 17.14 2.06
CA GLU A 145 6.16 17.10 1.31
C GLU A 145 7.31 17.66 2.15
N ALA A 146 8.45 16.97 2.14
CA ALA A 146 9.72 17.49 2.63
C ALA A 146 10.54 17.96 1.43
N ASP A 147 11.17 19.14 1.56
CA ASP A 147 12.22 19.52 0.62
C ASP A 147 13.45 18.63 0.87
N ALA A 148 13.52 17.56 0.10
CA ALA A 148 14.64 16.63 0.12
C ALA A 148 15.73 17.03 -0.88
N THR A 149 15.73 18.27 -1.40
CA THR A 149 16.78 18.72 -2.34
C THR A 149 18.15 18.63 -1.66
N GLY A 150 19.01 17.74 -2.19
CA GLY A 150 20.29 17.38 -1.58
C GLY A 150 20.40 15.91 -1.16
N PHE A 151 19.29 15.17 -1.15
CA PHE A 151 19.27 13.72 -0.96
C PHE A 151 18.96 13.00 -2.28
N ASP A 152 19.99 12.62 -3.01
CA ASP A 152 19.85 11.74 -4.18
C ASP A 152 19.79 10.25 -3.80
N ASP A 153 20.04 9.93 -2.52
CA ASP A 153 20.12 8.56 -2.02
C ASP A 153 18.79 8.14 -1.38
N GLU A 154 18.02 7.34 -2.12
CA GLU A 154 16.73 6.82 -1.66
C GLU A 154 16.87 5.98 -0.37
N GLN A 155 17.99 5.27 -0.16
CA GLN A 155 18.19 4.48 1.07
C GLN A 155 18.33 5.37 2.29
N VAL A 156 18.96 6.54 2.15
CA VAL A 156 19.05 7.53 3.23
C VAL A 156 17.69 8.11 3.55
N LEU A 157 16.90 8.50 2.53
CA LEU A 157 15.53 9.00 2.73
C LEU A 157 14.65 7.98 3.46
N ARG A 158 14.71 6.72 3.04
CA ARG A 158 14.01 5.62 3.72
C ARG A 158 14.52 5.43 5.15
N ALA A 159 15.83 5.50 5.39
CA ALA A 159 16.38 5.41 6.75
C ALA A 159 15.86 6.54 7.65
N LEU A 160 15.80 7.77 7.14
CA LEU A 160 15.16 8.93 7.79
C LEU A 160 13.64 8.76 7.97
N GLY A 161 12.99 7.81 7.30
CA GLY A 161 11.54 7.62 7.39
C GLY A 161 10.74 8.57 6.51
N VAL A 162 11.40 9.18 5.52
CA VAL A 162 10.72 9.87 4.43
C VAL A 162 10.10 8.82 3.51
N ARG A 163 8.80 8.96 3.24
CA ARG A 163 8.06 8.05 2.35
C ARG A 163 8.43 8.30 0.90
N THR A 164 9.00 7.30 0.22
CA THR A 164 9.43 7.40 -1.17
C THR A 164 8.46 6.73 -2.13
N SER A 165 7.86 5.60 -1.73
CA SER A 165 6.83 4.87 -2.47
C SER A 165 5.88 4.11 -1.55
N VAL A 166 4.69 3.77 -2.07
CA VAL A 166 3.72 2.93 -1.35
C VAL A 166 4.33 1.57 -1.03
N ALA A 167 5.04 0.94 -1.97
CA ALA A 167 5.68 -0.36 -1.74
C ALA A 167 6.72 -0.29 -0.61
N ALA A 168 7.59 0.74 -0.63
CA ALA A 168 8.58 0.93 0.43
C ALA A 168 7.94 1.20 1.81
N LEU A 169 6.82 1.94 1.84
CA LEU A 169 6.04 2.15 3.05
C LEU A 169 5.46 0.83 3.57
N LEU A 170 4.83 0.02 2.72
CA LEU A 170 4.21 -1.25 3.12
C LEU A 170 5.23 -2.32 3.55
N ASP A 171 6.46 -2.25 3.04
CA ASP A 171 7.57 -3.08 3.49
C ASP A 171 8.06 -2.71 4.91
N GLU A 172 7.76 -1.50 5.40
CA GLU A 172 8.11 -1.11 6.77
C GLU A 172 7.19 -1.79 7.80
N PRO A 173 7.76 -2.26 8.92
CA PRO A 173 6.97 -2.66 10.08
C PRO A 173 6.02 -1.53 10.51
N GLY A 174 4.72 -1.82 10.58
CA GLY A 174 3.67 -0.84 10.90
C GLY A 174 3.27 0.08 9.75
N GLY A 175 3.90 -0.01 8.57
CA GLY A 175 3.60 0.89 7.45
C GLY A 175 2.20 0.75 6.86
N ALA A 176 1.63 -0.47 6.90
CA ALA A 176 0.23 -0.69 6.55
C ALA A 176 -0.73 0.03 7.50
N ALA A 177 -0.49 -0.09 8.82
CA ALA A 177 -1.29 0.61 9.83
C ALA A 177 -1.18 2.13 9.65
N GLU A 178 0.04 2.67 9.48
CA GLU A 178 0.23 4.09 9.20
C GLU A 178 -0.54 4.55 7.95
N LEU A 179 -0.48 3.79 6.85
CA LEU A 179 -1.22 4.15 5.63
C LEU A 179 -2.73 4.13 5.85
N LEU A 180 -3.25 3.12 6.57
CA LEU A 180 -4.66 3.01 6.89
C LEU A 180 -5.12 4.17 7.79
N ASP A 181 -4.33 4.55 8.79
CA ASP A 181 -4.62 5.72 9.65
C ASP A 181 -4.68 7.01 8.81
N ARG A 182 -3.76 7.20 7.86
CA ARG A 182 -3.81 8.36 6.95
C ARG A 182 -5.02 8.32 6.02
N LEU A 183 -5.45 7.14 5.59
CA LEU A 183 -6.68 6.97 4.83
C LEU A 183 -7.94 7.17 5.70
N ALA A 184 -7.88 6.94 7.01
CA ALA A 184 -8.99 7.23 7.92
C ALA A 184 -9.10 8.72 8.30
N ASP A 185 -8.10 9.56 8.02
CA ASP A 185 -8.12 10.99 8.36
C ASP A 185 -8.95 11.85 7.37
N PRO A 186 -10.16 12.32 7.72
CA PRO A 186 -11.04 13.03 6.79
C PRO A 186 -10.47 14.37 6.29
N GLU A 187 -9.46 14.93 6.95
CA GLU A 187 -8.79 16.17 6.51
C GLU A 187 -7.81 15.92 5.34
N ARG A 188 -7.52 14.66 5.01
CA ARG A 188 -6.63 14.29 3.90
C ARG A 188 -7.41 14.19 2.60
N GLU A 189 -6.90 14.83 1.55
CA GLU A 189 -7.48 14.73 0.22
C GLU A 189 -6.95 13.49 -0.52
N VAL A 190 -7.86 12.61 -0.96
CA VAL A 190 -7.54 11.42 -1.77
C VAL A 190 -8.57 11.28 -2.89
N SER A 191 -8.10 11.09 -4.11
CA SER A 191 -8.99 10.85 -5.26
C SER A 191 -9.44 9.39 -5.35
N GLY A 192 -10.57 9.11 -6.00
CA GLY A 192 -11.04 7.73 -6.21
C GLY A 192 -10.04 6.85 -6.97
N ALA A 193 -9.31 7.41 -7.95
CA ALA A 193 -8.26 6.68 -8.68
C ALA A 193 -7.05 6.34 -7.79
N GLN A 194 -6.67 7.27 -6.90
CA GLN A 194 -5.61 7.05 -5.92
C GLN A 194 -6.02 5.99 -4.90
N LEU A 195 -7.25 6.07 -4.39
CA LEU A 195 -7.82 5.07 -3.48
C LEU A 195 -7.84 3.68 -4.11
N HIS A 196 -8.31 3.56 -5.36
CA HIS A 196 -8.29 2.31 -6.11
C HIS A 196 -6.88 1.71 -6.23
N ALA A 197 -5.87 2.54 -6.50
CA ALA A 197 -4.49 2.08 -6.58
C ALA A 197 -3.94 1.65 -5.21
N LEU A 198 -4.17 2.43 -4.15
CA LEU A 198 -3.72 2.13 -2.79
C LEU A 198 -4.35 0.84 -2.25
N TYR A 199 -5.65 0.65 -2.43
CA TYR A 199 -6.31 -0.61 -2.09
C TYR A 199 -5.82 -1.77 -2.94
N GLY A 200 -5.44 -1.52 -4.19
CA GLY A 200 -4.72 -2.50 -5.00
C GLY A 200 -3.38 -2.95 -4.39
N PHE A 201 -2.64 -2.08 -3.71
CA PHE A 201 -1.41 -2.47 -2.99
C PHE A 201 -1.73 -3.20 -1.68
N LEU A 202 -2.70 -2.70 -0.91
CA LEU A 202 -3.08 -3.29 0.38
C LEU A 202 -3.64 -4.70 0.21
N ALA A 203 -4.41 -4.97 -0.84
CA ALA A 203 -4.99 -6.29 -1.09
C ALA A 203 -3.98 -7.43 -1.30
N ASP A 204 -2.70 -7.13 -1.52
CA ASP A 204 -1.63 -8.12 -1.65
C ASP A 204 -0.95 -8.42 -0.30
N LEU A 205 -1.35 -7.75 0.79
CA LEU A 205 -0.82 -7.98 2.14
C LEU A 205 -1.41 -9.23 2.78
N ASP A 206 -0.61 -9.82 3.69
CA ASP A 206 -1.05 -10.87 4.59
C ASP A 206 -2.00 -10.30 5.67
N PRO A 207 -3.26 -10.78 5.77
CA PRO A 207 -4.21 -10.32 6.78
C PRO A 207 -3.71 -10.45 8.22
N GLU A 208 -2.85 -11.43 8.52
CA GLU A 208 -2.31 -11.61 9.87
C GLU A 208 -1.35 -10.48 10.28
N ARG A 209 -0.84 -9.71 9.30
CA ARG A 209 0.10 -8.61 9.50
C ARG A 209 -0.57 -7.24 9.58
N VAL A 210 -1.89 -7.18 9.46
CA VAL A 210 -2.66 -5.94 9.44
C VAL A 210 -3.67 -5.94 10.57
N THR A 211 -3.64 -4.88 11.39
CA THR A 211 -4.69 -4.65 12.38
C THR A 211 -5.94 -4.15 11.65
N LEU A 212 -7.09 -4.75 11.94
CA LEU A 212 -8.35 -4.35 11.32
C LEU A 212 -8.66 -2.89 11.64
N PRO A 213 -8.93 -2.05 10.61
CA PRO A 213 -9.32 -0.67 10.84
C PRO A 213 -10.80 -0.58 11.22
N ASP A 214 -11.12 0.33 12.15
CA ASP A 214 -12.52 0.66 12.50
C ASP A 214 -13.16 1.56 11.42
N GLU A 215 -12.36 2.37 10.74
CA GLU A 215 -12.80 3.31 9.72
C GLU A 215 -12.06 3.09 8.40
N LEU A 216 -12.77 3.20 7.29
CA LEU A 216 -12.24 3.04 5.93
C LEU A 216 -12.61 4.23 5.07
N ARG A 217 -11.76 4.54 4.08
CA ARG A 217 -12.09 5.51 3.05
C ARG A 217 -12.82 4.83 1.91
N ALA A 218 -14.03 5.25 1.64
CA ALA A 218 -14.90 4.66 0.63
C ALA A 218 -15.36 5.71 -0.39
N VAL A 219 -15.94 5.24 -1.49
CA VAL A 219 -16.65 6.05 -2.47
C VAL A 219 -18.15 5.86 -2.25
N VAL A 220 -18.86 6.93 -1.93
CA VAL A 220 -20.33 6.95 -1.82
C VAL A 220 -20.87 7.89 -2.89
N ASP A 221 -21.66 7.37 -3.83
CA ASP A 221 -22.29 8.15 -4.91
C ASP A 221 -21.30 9.06 -5.68
N GLY A 222 -20.04 8.63 -5.81
CA GLY A 222 -18.96 9.34 -6.51
C GLY A 222 -18.07 10.22 -5.62
N GLU A 223 -18.45 10.44 -4.36
CA GLU A 223 -17.69 11.23 -3.39
C GLU A 223 -16.83 10.34 -2.50
N VAL A 224 -15.59 10.78 -2.24
CA VAL A 224 -14.66 10.04 -1.37
C VAL A 224 -14.85 10.50 0.08
N VAL A 225 -15.23 9.57 0.96
CA VAL A 225 -15.55 9.85 2.37
C VAL A 225 -14.99 8.78 3.29
N VAL A 226 -14.83 9.09 4.58
CA VAL A 226 -14.49 8.11 5.62
C VAL A 226 -15.79 7.56 6.22
N VAL A 227 -15.86 6.24 6.38
CA VAL A 227 -17.02 5.49 6.88
C VAL A 227 -16.59 4.43 7.88
N ASP A 228 -17.54 3.92 8.67
CA ASP A 228 -17.34 2.72 9.48
C ASP A 228 -17.03 1.52 8.57
N ALA A 229 -16.03 0.72 8.94
CA ALA A 229 -15.61 -0.44 8.16
C ALA A 229 -16.75 -1.46 7.98
N ALA A 230 -17.68 -1.58 8.94
CA ALA A 230 -18.80 -2.51 8.88
C ALA A 230 -19.84 -2.15 7.78
N ASP A 231 -19.89 -0.88 7.38
CA ASP A 231 -20.80 -0.39 6.33
C ASP A 231 -20.20 -0.50 4.93
N ALA A 232 -18.87 -0.65 4.82
CA ALA A 232 -18.15 -0.69 3.56
C ALA A 232 -18.28 -2.04 2.84
N VAL A 233 -18.27 -1.99 1.51
CA VAL A 233 -18.39 -3.17 0.63
C VAL A 233 -17.37 -3.10 -0.49
N VAL A 234 -16.72 -4.22 -0.80
CA VAL A 234 -15.87 -4.34 -1.99
C VAL A 234 -16.73 -4.65 -3.21
N VAL A 235 -16.63 -3.83 -4.26
CA VAL A 235 -17.28 -4.11 -5.54
C VAL A 235 -16.40 -5.07 -6.35
N ASP A 236 -16.85 -6.32 -6.45
CA ASP A 236 -16.13 -7.37 -7.17
C ASP A 236 -16.65 -7.61 -8.59
N SER A 237 -17.79 -7.00 -8.97
CA SER A 237 -18.35 -7.11 -10.32
C SER A 237 -19.06 -5.83 -10.77
N PRO A 238 -18.76 -5.30 -11.98
CA PRO A 238 -19.30 -4.03 -12.46
C PRO A 238 -20.79 -4.06 -12.85
N ASP A 239 -21.35 -5.23 -13.17
CA ASP A 239 -22.80 -5.39 -13.41
C ASP A 239 -23.65 -5.13 -12.16
N LEU A 240 -23.05 -5.11 -10.98
CA LEU A 240 -23.74 -4.85 -9.72
C LEU A 240 -23.76 -3.37 -9.31
N LEU A 241 -23.07 -2.48 -10.04
CA LEU A 241 -23.02 -1.05 -9.73
C LEU A 241 -24.40 -0.36 -9.64
N PRO A 242 -25.42 -0.74 -10.43
CA PRO A 242 -26.75 -0.14 -10.27
C PRO A 242 -27.41 -0.36 -8.90
N PHE A 243 -26.94 -1.33 -8.10
CA PHE A 243 -27.44 -1.61 -6.75
C PHE A 243 -26.73 -0.82 -5.63
N THR A 244 -25.80 0.09 -5.96
CA THR A 244 -24.91 0.70 -4.97
C THR A 244 -25.30 2.09 -4.48
N ALA A 245 -26.51 2.57 -4.80
CA ALA A 245 -26.95 3.91 -4.37
C ALA A 245 -26.85 4.06 -2.84
N GLY A 246 -26.06 5.04 -2.38
CA GLY A 246 -25.80 5.29 -0.96
C GLY A 246 -24.92 4.25 -0.25
N THR A 247 -24.42 3.23 -0.94
CA THR A 247 -23.55 2.19 -0.37
C THR A 247 -22.09 2.66 -0.41
N PRO A 248 -21.32 2.58 0.70
CA PRO A 248 -19.90 2.87 0.69
C PRO A 248 -19.08 1.78 -0.03
N LEU A 249 -18.42 2.16 -1.12
CA LEU A 249 -17.68 1.25 -1.98
C LEU A 249 -16.18 1.36 -1.76
N LEU A 250 -15.51 0.21 -1.64
CA LEU A 250 -14.05 0.13 -1.63
C LEU A 250 -13.55 -0.18 -3.05
N PRO A 251 -13.07 0.81 -3.81
CA PRO A 251 -12.64 0.59 -5.18
C PRO A 251 -11.33 -0.20 -5.19
N VAL A 252 -11.25 -1.25 -6.01
CA VAL A 252 -10.06 -2.11 -6.12
C VAL A 252 -10.05 -2.80 -7.47
N PRO A 253 -8.88 -3.17 -8.02
CA PRO A 253 -8.83 -4.03 -9.18
C PRO A 253 -9.64 -5.32 -8.94
N PRO A 254 -10.52 -5.75 -9.86
CA PRO A 254 -11.38 -6.91 -9.66
C PRO A 254 -10.66 -8.20 -9.24
N SER A 255 -9.47 -8.45 -9.80
CA SER A 255 -8.65 -9.61 -9.45
C SER A 255 -8.18 -9.62 -8.00
N ARG A 256 -8.22 -8.46 -7.33
CA ARG A 256 -7.81 -8.25 -5.93
C ARG A 256 -8.99 -8.03 -4.99
N ALA A 257 -10.24 -8.03 -5.50
CA ALA A 257 -11.42 -7.77 -4.69
C ALA A 257 -11.60 -8.78 -3.54
N ALA A 258 -11.33 -10.06 -3.79
CA ALA A 258 -11.37 -11.09 -2.75
C ALA A 258 -10.30 -10.87 -1.67
N GLY A 259 -9.06 -10.56 -2.07
CA GLY A 259 -7.97 -10.31 -1.14
C GLY A 259 -8.22 -9.07 -0.26
N LEU A 260 -8.75 -7.98 -0.83
CA LEU A 260 -9.11 -6.79 -0.05
C LEU A 260 -10.27 -7.07 0.92
N ALA A 261 -11.29 -7.80 0.47
CA ALA A 261 -12.43 -8.17 1.31
C ALA A 261 -11.98 -9.03 2.51
N GLU A 262 -11.08 -9.99 2.27
CA GLU A 262 -10.47 -10.81 3.32
C GLU A 262 -9.61 -9.98 4.28
N LEU A 263 -8.76 -9.09 3.75
CA LEU A 263 -7.89 -8.21 4.53
C LEU A 263 -8.66 -7.36 5.54
N PHE A 264 -9.76 -6.73 5.10
CA PHE A 264 -10.59 -5.88 5.95
C PHE A 264 -11.75 -6.61 6.62
N GLN A 265 -11.94 -7.90 6.34
CA GLN A 265 -13.08 -8.69 6.78
C GLN A 265 -14.44 -8.07 6.44
N VAL A 266 -14.53 -7.44 5.27
CA VAL A 266 -15.77 -6.83 4.75
C VAL A 266 -16.39 -7.70 3.67
N ARG A 267 -17.68 -7.49 3.41
CA ARG A 267 -18.42 -8.24 2.38
C ARG A 267 -18.03 -7.79 0.98
N ARG A 268 -18.16 -8.71 0.03
CA ARG A 268 -18.22 -8.37 -1.39
C ARG A 268 -19.65 -8.05 -1.79
N LEU A 269 -19.82 -7.18 -2.80
CA LEU A 269 -21.15 -6.81 -3.26
C LEU A 269 -21.92 -8.01 -3.80
N SER A 270 -21.25 -8.93 -4.51
CA SER A 270 -21.84 -10.17 -5.02
C SER A 270 -22.35 -11.15 -3.96
N GLU A 271 -21.97 -10.97 -2.68
CA GLU A 271 -22.47 -11.75 -1.54
C GLU A 271 -23.75 -11.15 -0.96
N SER A 272 -23.97 -9.86 -1.20
CA SER A 272 -25.12 -9.11 -0.68
C SER A 272 -26.27 -9.05 -1.68
N VAL A 273 -25.96 -9.11 -2.98
CA VAL A 273 -26.95 -9.11 -4.07
C VAL A 273 -27.14 -10.54 -4.58
N THR A 274 -28.38 -11.04 -4.56
CA THR A 274 -28.77 -12.32 -5.17
C THR A 274 -28.61 -12.26 -6.68
N GLY A 275 -29.16 -11.19 -7.28
CA GLY A 275 -29.04 -10.90 -8.69
C GLY A 275 -29.70 -11.96 -9.56
N GLU A 276 -30.89 -12.43 -9.16
CA GLU A 276 -31.70 -13.39 -9.93
C GLU A 276 -32.36 -12.67 -11.11
N VAL A 277 -32.36 -13.32 -12.27
CA VAL A 277 -32.93 -12.77 -13.50
C VAL A 277 -34.39 -13.21 -13.59
N ASP A 278 -35.30 -12.23 -13.55
CA ASP A 278 -36.75 -12.48 -13.55
C ASP A 278 -37.37 -12.43 -14.97
N SER A 279 -36.61 -11.94 -15.96
CA SER A 279 -37.06 -11.76 -17.33
C SER A 279 -36.80 -12.99 -18.22
N GLU A 280 -37.65 -13.20 -19.23
CA GLU A 280 -37.43 -14.18 -20.29
C GLU A 280 -36.57 -13.57 -21.39
N GLY A 281 -35.57 -14.32 -21.87
CA GLY A 281 -34.69 -13.87 -22.95
C GLY A 281 -34.44 -14.97 -23.99
N VAL A 282 -33.79 -14.58 -25.09
CA VAL A 282 -33.48 -15.43 -26.23
C VAL A 282 -31.98 -15.74 -26.24
N GLU A 283 -31.61 -17.00 -26.40
CA GLU A 283 -30.20 -17.38 -26.47
C GLU A 283 -29.61 -17.08 -27.87
N HIS A 284 -28.42 -16.47 -27.89
CA HIS A 284 -27.65 -16.12 -29.08
C HIS A 284 -26.22 -16.64 -28.99
N ASP A 285 -25.68 -17.12 -30.10
CA ASP A 285 -24.26 -17.49 -30.21
C ASP A 285 -23.37 -16.24 -30.21
N VAL A 286 -22.21 -16.32 -29.55
CA VAL A 286 -21.21 -15.25 -29.61
C VAL A 286 -20.54 -15.25 -30.99
N PRO A 287 -20.50 -14.10 -31.71
CA PRO A 287 -19.85 -14.00 -33.01
C PRO A 287 -18.41 -14.50 -33.01
N GLU A 288 -17.99 -15.17 -34.09
CA GLU A 288 -16.64 -15.72 -34.22
C GLU A 288 -15.55 -14.63 -34.11
N SER A 289 -15.78 -13.45 -34.69
CA SER A 289 -14.87 -12.30 -34.59
C SER A 289 -14.60 -11.89 -33.13
N VAL A 290 -15.64 -11.90 -32.28
CA VAL A 290 -15.54 -11.59 -30.85
C VAL A 290 -14.80 -12.70 -30.10
N ARG A 291 -15.09 -13.98 -30.39
CA ARG A 291 -14.37 -15.12 -29.80
C ARG A 291 -12.90 -15.12 -30.17
N VAL A 292 -12.55 -14.72 -31.40
CA VAL A 292 -11.16 -14.55 -31.84
C VAL A 292 -10.49 -13.40 -31.10
N LEU A 293 -11.18 -12.27 -30.90
CA LEU A 293 -10.66 -11.12 -30.16
C LEU A 293 -10.37 -11.47 -28.69
N LEU A 294 -11.39 -11.99 -27.99
CA LEU A 294 -11.36 -12.22 -26.54
C LEU A 294 -10.69 -13.54 -26.14
N GLY A 295 -10.62 -14.51 -27.06
CA GLY A 295 -9.91 -15.77 -26.87
C GLY A 295 -10.75 -16.88 -26.23
N PRO A 296 -10.11 -17.98 -25.79
CA PRO A 296 -10.80 -19.22 -25.42
C PRO A 296 -11.74 -19.14 -24.21
N SER A 297 -11.54 -18.15 -23.33
CA SER A 297 -12.38 -17.95 -22.14
C SER A 297 -13.71 -17.24 -22.44
N THR A 298 -13.93 -16.84 -23.69
CA THR A 298 -15.18 -16.20 -24.11
C THR A 298 -16.34 -17.20 -24.03
N PRO A 299 -17.48 -16.82 -23.42
CA PRO A 299 -18.70 -17.63 -23.46
C PRO A 299 -19.08 -18.03 -24.90
N ALA A 300 -19.68 -19.22 -25.06
CA ALA A 300 -20.16 -19.66 -26.36
C ALA A 300 -21.45 -18.95 -26.79
N SER A 301 -22.32 -18.63 -25.81
CA SER A 301 -23.59 -17.97 -25.99
C SER A 301 -23.86 -16.94 -24.90
N TYR A 302 -24.87 -16.11 -25.12
CA TYR A 302 -25.47 -15.18 -24.16
C TYR A 302 -26.99 -15.17 -24.34
N VAL A 303 -27.71 -14.66 -23.35
CA VAL A 303 -29.17 -14.51 -23.38
C VAL A 303 -29.50 -13.03 -23.54
N GLU A 304 -30.14 -12.67 -24.66
CA GLU A 304 -30.60 -11.32 -24.95
C GLU A 304 -32.03 -11.11 -24.43
N HIS A 305 -32.28 -9.98 -23.80
CA HIS A 305 -33.57 -9.59 -23.24
C HIS A 305 -34.02 -8.28 -23.90
N GLU A 306 -35.31 -8.11 -24.15
CA GLU A 306 -35.82 -6.78 -24.54
C GLU A 306 -35.66 -5.77 -23.39
N GLU A 307 -35.87 -6.24 -22.15
CA GLU A 307 -35.67 -5.50 -20.90
C GLU A 307 -35.14 -6.51 -19.86
N LEU A 308 -33.94 -6.27 -19.33
CA LEU A 308 -33.33 -7.14 -18.33
C LEU A 308 -33.59 -6.57 -16.94
N VAL A 309 -34.43 -7.26 -16.16
CA VAL A 309 -34.77 -6.89 -14.79
C VAL A 309 -34.19 -7.91 -13.82
N VAL A 310 -33.46 -7.41 -12.83
CA VAL A 310 -32.77 -8.21 -11.81
C VAL A 310 -33.08 -7.62 -10.44
N ASP A 311 -33.71 -8.40 -9.57
CA ASP A 311 -34.15 -7.97 -8.24
C ASP A 311 -34.92 -6.63 -8.27
N GLY A 312 -35.70 -6.39 -9.33
CA GLY A 312 -36.49 -5.16 -9.54
C GLY A 312 -35.72 -3.95 -10.08
N THR A 313 -34.44 -4.10 -10.44
CA THR A 313 -33.61 -3.08 -11.07
C THR A 313 -33.35 -3.44 -12.53
N GLU A 314 -33.52 -2.49 -13.44
CA GLU A 314 -33.17 -2.64 -14.85
C GLU A 314 -31.64 -2.58 -15.02
N LEU A 315 -31.06 -3.55 -15.75
CA LEU A 315 -29.63 -3.63 -16.02
C LEU A 315 -29.37 -3.74 -17.52
N ASP A 316 -28.22 -3.24 -17.96
CA ASP A 316 -27.72 -3.47 -19.33
C ASP A 316 -27.23 -4.92 -19.52
N TRP A 317 -26.66 -5.50 -18.46
CA TRP A 317 -26.15 -6.87 -18.45
C TRP A 317 -26.02 -7.42 -17.03
N ARG A 318 -26.00 -8.74 -16.92
CA ARG A 318 -25.80 -9.50 -15.69
C ARG A 318 -25.09 -10.80 -16.00
N ARG A 319 -24.04 -11.13 -15.24
CA ARG A 319 -23.42 -12.47 -15.29
C ARG A 319 -23.74 -13.26 -14.03
N THR A 320 -24.64 -14.23 -14.13
CA THR A 320 -25.10 -15.05 -13.02
C THR A 320 -23.99 -15.96 -12.48
N ARG A 321 -24.18 -16.52 -11.28
CA ARG A 321 -23.16 -17.34 -10.59
C ARG A 321 -22.82 -18.64 -11.33
N ASP A 322 -23.76 -19.18 -12.08
CA ASP A 322 -23.59 -20.33 -12.99
C ASP A 322 -22.88 -19.96 -14.31
N GLY A 323 -22.57 -18.67 -14.50
CA GLY A 323 -21.74 -18.18 -15.59
C GLY A 323 -22.49 -17.75 -16.84
N VAL A 324 -23.83 -17.80 -16.83
CA VAL A 324 -24.68 -17.34 -17.93
C VAL A 324 -24.62 -15.82 -18.02
N LEU A 325 -24.44 -15.30 -19.24
CA LEU A 325 -24.47 -13.88 -19.53
C LEU A 325 -25.86 -13.49 -20.02
N HIS A 326 -26.50 -12.58 -19.33
CA HIS A 326 -27.75 -11.93 -19.73
C HIS A 326 -27.45 -10.48 -20.11
N ALA A 327 -28.09 -9.96 -21.16
CA ALA A 327 -27.93 -8.57 -21.57
C ALA A 327 -29.17 -8.04 -22.29
N SER A 328 -29.41 -6.74 -22.19
CA SER A 328 -30.54 -6.04 -22.84
C SER A 328 -30.09 -5.02 -23.88
N THR A 329 -28.80 -4.69 -23.92
CA THR A 329 -28.23 -3.71 -24.85
C THR A 329 -26.98 -4.27 -25.53
N LEU A 330 -26.62 -3.72 -26.69
CA LEU A 330 -25.40 -4.08 -27.41
C LEU A 330 -24.16 -3.81 -26.55
N GLU A 331 -24.15 -2.66 -25.88
CA GLU A 331 -23.11 -2.26 -24.92
C GLU A 331 -23.05 -3.23 -23.73
N GLY A 332 -24.21 -3.69 -23.24
CA GLY A 332 -24.33 -4.70 -22.20
C GLY A 332 -23.74 -6.05 -22.61
N VAL A 333 -24.08 -6.56 -23.80
CA VAL A 333 -23.49 -7.79 -24.37
C VAL A 333 -21.97 -7.62 -24.44
N ALA A 334 -21.50 -6.49 -24.95
CA ALA A 334 -20.07 -6.24 -25.10
C ALA A 334 -19.33 -6.16 -23.76
N ALA A 335 -19.89 -5.46 -22.78
CA ALA A 335 -19.36 -5.37 -21.42
C ALA A 335 -19.32 -6.73 -20.73
N GLY A 336 -20.41 -7.49 -20.82
CA GLY A 336 -20.51 -8.80 -20.21
C GLY A 336 -19.57 -9.85 -20.80
N LEU A 337 -19.39 -9.86 -22.13
CA LEU A 337 -18.44 -10.75 -22.80
C LEU A 337 -16.99 -10.38 -22.45
N ALA A 338 -16.66 -9.09 -22.48
CA ALA A 338 -15.33 -8.61 -22.09
C ALA A 338 -15.02 -8.93 -20.62
N TRP A 339 -16.00 -8.77 -19.73
CA TRP A 339 -15.88 -9.14 -18.32
C TRP A 339 -15.68 -10.65 -18.14
N ALA A 340 -16.53 -11.47 -18.76
CA ALA A 340 -16.45 -12.93 -18.69
C ALA A 340 -15.10 -13.47 -19.19
N ALA A 341 -14.50 -12.82 -20.19
CA ALA A 341 -13.19 -13.17 -20.72
C ALA A 341 -12.00 -12.56 -19.95
N GLY A 342 -12.24 -11.77 -18.90
CA GLY A 342 -11.18 -11.08 -18.13
C GLY A 342 -10.49 -9.95 -18.90
N GLN A 343 -11.12 -9.40 -19.94
CA GLN A 343 -10.58 -8.37 -20.83
C GLN A 343 -11.44 -7.11 -20.81
N TRP A 344 -11.81 -6.64 -19.62
CA TRP A 344 -12.66 -5.45 -19.41
C TRP A 344 -12.31 -4.21 -20.29
N PRO A 345 -11.02 -3.88 -20.54
CA PRO A 345 -10.67 -2.76 -21.42
C PRO A 345 -11.20 -2.89 -22.85
N ARG A 346 -11.44 -4.11 -23.35
CA ARG A 346 -11.85 -4.38 -24.73
C ARG A 346 -13.34 -4.28 -25.00
N ARG A 347 -14.17 -3.95 -24.00
CA ARG A 347 -15.64 -3.85 -24.17
C ARG A 347 -16.06 -2.95 -25.33
N PHE A 348 -15.30 -1.90 -25.65
CA PHE A 348 -15.61 -1.02 -26.78
C PHE A 348 -15.23 -1.62 -28.14
N GLU A 349 -14.14 -2.39 -28.23
CA GLU A 349 -13.81 -3.17 -29.44
C GLU A 349 -14.85 -4.26 -29.69
N VAL A 350 -15.32 -4.91 -28.61
CA VAL A 350 -16.38 -5.91 -28.69
C VAL A 350 -17.68 -5.29 -29.20
N ALA A 351 -18.07 -4.13 -28.66
CA ALA A 351 -19.25 -3.40 -29.14
C ALA A 351 -19.15 -3.09 -30.64
N ALA A 352 -18.01 -2.56 -31.10
CA ALA A 352 -17.76 -2.28 -32.51
C ALA A 352 -17.84 -3.53 -33.41
N LEU A 353 -17.39 -4.70 -32.93
CA LEU A 353 -17.47 -5.96 -33.67
C LEU A 353 -18.86 -6.59 -33.68
N ILE A 354 -19.66 -6.35 -32.64
CA ILE A 354 -21.07 -6.77 -32.61
C ILE A 354 -21.87 -5.90 -33.59
N GLU A 355 -21.60 -4.58 -33.62
CA GLU A 355 -22.23 -3.65 -34.56
C GLU A 355 -21.80 -3.90 -36.02
N ASP A 356 -20.50 -4.08 -36.28
CA ASP A 356 -19.96 -4.39 -37.60
C ASP A 356 -18.83 -5.43 -37.55
N PRO A 357 -19.13 -6.72 -37.82
CA PRO A 357 -18.13 -7.79 -37.81
C PRO A 357 -16.97 -7.60 -38.81
N SER A 358 -17.13 -6.76 -39.83
CA SER A 358 -16.11 -6.54 -40.87
C SER A 358 -14.92 -5.70 -40.40
N ARG A 359 -15.06 -4.99 -39.26
CA ARG A 359 -14.01 -4.13 -38.68
C ARG A 359 -12.84 -4.89 -38.07
N THR A 360 -12.82 -6.21 -38.16
CA THR A 360 -11.78 -7.08 -37.59
C THR A 360 -10.36 -6.68 -38.02
N GLU A 361 -10.12 -6.39 -39.31
CA GLU A 361 -8.79 -6.00 -39.81
C GLU A 361 -8.36 -4.59 -39.38
N GLU A 362 -9.32 -3.66 -39.29
CA GLU A 362 -9.10 -2.29 -38.82
C GLU A 362 -8.66 -2.31 -37.35
N LEU A 363 -9.46 -2.92 -36.47
CA LEU A 363 -9.16 -3.02 -35.04
C LEU A 363 -7.85 -3.79 -34.80
N ALA A 364 -7.55 -4.82 -35.60
CA ALA A 364 -6.28 -5.53 -35.51
C ALA A 364 -5.06 -4.69 -35.86
N ARG A 365 -5.21 -3.71 -36.76
CA ARG A 365 -4.16 -2.77 -37.12
C ARG A 365 -3.98 -1.71 -36.05
N ASP A 366 -5.07 -1.21 -35.47
CA ASP A 366 -5.02 -0.17 -34.44
C ASP A 366 -4.32 -0.66 -33.17
N ARG A 367 -4.48 -1.95 -32.84
CA ARG A 367 -3.74 -2.61 -31.74
C ARG A 367 -2.21 -2.65 -31.92
N TRP A 368 -1.64 -2.19 -33.03
CA TRP A 368 -0.19 -2.05 -33.16
C TRP A 368 0.38 -0.87 -32.34
N PHE A 369 -0.50 -0.03 -31.79
CA PHE A 369 -0.13 1.18 -31.04
C PHE A 369 -0.55 1.14 -29.56
N ASP A 370 -1.24 0.08 -29.11
CA ASP A 370 -1.46 -0.25 -27.70
C ASP A 370 -0.19 -0.86 -27.08
#